data_AF-A0A812FMD2-F1
#
_entry.id   AF-A0A812FMD2-F1
#
_cell.length_a   1.000
_cell.length_b   1.000
_cell.length_c   1.000
_cell.angle_alpha   90.00
_cell.angle_beta   90.00
_cell.angle_gamma   90.00
#
_symmetry.space_group_name_H-M   'P 1'
#
loop_
_entity.id
_entity.type
_entity.pdbx_description
1 polymer ?
#
loop_
_entity_poly.entity_id
_entity_poly.type
_entity_poly.pdbx_seq_one_letter_code
_entity_poly.pdbx_strand_id
1 'polypeptide(L)'
;MKYRIYSISLLTGLLFGCANTEISLQPTKNVAEYKQLSPTQYHVYCPTGICRFQVSANQKTAVSIEMFYTENKPFKKIEGLTYDNQNQYPTSNAFTLPLQQDSEWISVQVIDYYR
;
A
#
# COMPACT_ATOMS: atom_id res chain seq x y z
N MET A 1 0.27 -23.53 64.59
CA MET A 1 0.67 -22.54 63.55
C MET A 1 0.45 -23.19 62.19
N LYS A 2 -0.46 -22.67 61.36
CA LYS A 2 -0.76 -23.18 60.01
C LYS A 2 -0.43 -22.08 59.00
N TYR A 3 0.66 -22.26 58.25
CA TYR A 3 1.03 -21.35 57.17
C TYR A 3 0.25 -21.73 55.91
N ARG A 4 -0.62 -20.84 55.43
CA ARG A 4 -1.25 -20.94 54.12
C ARG A 4 -0.38 -20.18 53.13
N ILE A 5 0.26 -20.92 52.22
CA ILE A 5 1.08 -20.37 51.14
C ILE A 5 0.13 -19.95 50.02
N TYR A 6 0.09 -18.65 49.72
CA TYR A 6 -0.63 -18.09 48.59
C TYR A 6 0.18 -18.36 47.31
N SER A 7 -0.34 -19.17 46.40
CA SER A 7 0.19 -19.27 45.04
C SER A 7 -0.49 -18.21 44.18
N ILE A 8 0.20 -17.10 43.94
CA ILE A 8 -0.21 -16.09 42.95
C ILE A 8 0.43 -16.52 41.63
N SER A 9 -0.35 -17.17 40.78
CA SER A 9 0.02 -17.45 39.40
C SER A 9 0.09 -16.11 38.65
N LEU A 10 1.30 -15.60 38.44
CA LEU A 10 1.56 -14.42 37.63
C LEU A 10 1.29 -14.78 36.18
N LEU A 11 0.10 -14.42 35.68
CA LEU A 11 -0.26 -14.55 34.27
C LEU A 11 0.53 -13.47 33.50
N THR A 12 1.70 -13.81 33.00
CA THR A 12 2.44 -12.98 32.03
C THR A 12 1.69 -13.00 30.71
N GLY A 13 0.75 -12.06 30.55
CA GLY A 13 0.14 -11.76 29.27
C GLY A 13 1.24 -11.30 28.30
N LEU A 14 1.59 -12.18 27.36
CA LEU A 14 2.36 -11.84 26.17
C LEU A 14 1.54 -10.83 25.37
N LEU A 15 1.81 -9.54 25.59
CA LEU A 15 1.43 -8.47 24.68
C LEU A 15 2.27 -8.66 23.41
N PHE A 16 1.82 -9.53 22.51
CA PHE A 16 2.21 -9.46 21.11
C PHE A 16 1.67 -8.13 20.58
N GLY A 17 2.49 -7.08 20.66
CA GLY A 17 2.24 -5.85 19.93
C GLY A 17 2.19 -6.19 18.45
N CYS A 18 1.01 -6.14 17.84
CA CYS A 18 0.89 -6.15 16.39
C CYS A 18 1.70 -4.96 15.86
N ALA A 19 2.84 -5.24 15.21
CA ALA A 19 3.52 -4.22 14.43
C ALA A 19 2.55 -3.73 13.36
N ASN A 20 2.16 -2.46 13.42
CA ASN A 20 1.26 -1.88 12.44
C ASN A 20 2.01 -1.72 11.10
N THR A 21 1.43 -2.26 10.03
CA THR A 21 1.97 -2.03 8.68
C THR A 21 1.70 -0.59 8.29
N GLU A 22 2.76 0.16 8.00
CA GLU A 22 2.66 1.53 7.53
C GLU A 22 3.17 1.59 6.09
N ILE A 23 2.32 2.10 5.20
CA ILE A 23 2.64 2.37 3.81
C ILE A 23 2.72 3.88 3.63
N SER A 24 3.78 4.35 2.99
CA SER A 24 3.90 5.76 2.59
C SER A 24 3.78 5.86 1.08
N LEU A 25 2.93 6.77 0.60
CA LEU A 25 2.75 7.05 -0.82
C LEU A 25 3.05 8.52 -1.08
N GLN A 26 3.92 8.79 -2.05
CA GLN A 26 4.33 10.14 -2.42
C GLN A 26 4.04 10.42 -3.90
N PRO A 27 3.10 11.32 -4.21
CA PRO A 27 2.91 11.87 -5.56
C PRO A 27 4.20 12.48 -6.11
N THR A 28 4.58 12.13 -7.34
CA THR A 28 5.75 12.76 -8.01
C THR A 28 5.37 13.48 -9.30
N LYS A 29 4.36 12.98 -10.04
CA LYS A 29 3.87 13.65 -11.25
C LYS A 29 2.41 13.31 -11.54
N ASN A 30 1.60 14.33 -11.83
CA ASN A 30 0.22 14.20 -12.32
C ASN A 30 -0.74 13.33 -11.47
N VAL A 31 -0.39 13.07 -10.22
CA VAL A 31 -1.31 12.53 -9.22
C VAL A 31 -1.98 13.72 -8.53
N ALA A 32 -3.30 13.79 -8.60
CA ALA A 32 -4.05 14.86 -7.95
C ALA A 32 -4.14 14.63 -6.44
N GLU A 33 -4.51 13.42 -6.05
CA GLU A 33 -4.61 12.97 -4.66
C GLU A 33 -4.54 11.44 -4.59
N TYR A 34 -4.46 10.91 -3.38
CA TYR A 34 -4.63 9.50 -3.08
C TYR A 34 -5.44 9.35 -1.80
N LYS A 35 -6.21 8.26 -1.71
CA LYS A 35 -7.04 7.94 -0.55
C LYS A 35 -6.68 6.57 -0.01
N GLN A 36 -6.30 6.52 1.26
CA GLN A 36 -6.08 5.26 1.96
C GLN A 36 -7.43 4.65 2.36
N LEU A 37 -7.69 3.42 1.95
CA LEU A 37 -8.89 2.65 2.31
C LEU A 37 -8.65 1.71 3.48
N SER A 38 -7.45 1.12 3.53
CA SER A 38 -6.97 0.28 4.61
C SER A 38 -5.43 0.41 4.69
N PRO A 39 -4.74 -0.20 5.67
CA PRO A 39 -3.28 -0.10 5.79
C PRO A 39 -2.52 -0.43 4.49
N THR A 40 -3.06 -1.31 3.65
CA THR A 40 -2.42 -1.78 2.42
C THR A 40 -3.26 -1.56 1.16
N GLN A 41 -4.30 -0.72 1.21
CA GLN A 41 -5.16 -0.45 0.05
C GLN A 41 -5.34 1.04 -0.18
N TYR A 42 -5.10 1.46 -1.43
CA TYR A 42 -5.13 2.86 -1.83
C TYR A 42 -5.89 3.06 -3.13
N HIS A 43 -6.64 4.15 -3.20
CA HIS A 43 -7.05 4.75 -4.45
C HIS A 43 -6.07 5.84 -4.84
N VAL A 44 -5.66 5.88 -6.10
CA VAL A 44 -4.79 6.92 -6.66
C VAL A 44 -5.50 7.61 -7.81
N TYR A 45 -5.58 8.94 -7.74
CA TYR A 45 -6.29 9.76 -8.72
C TYR A 45 -5.30 10.41 -9.69
N CYS A 46 -5.45 10.07 -10.96
CA CYS A 46 -4.53 10.35 -12.04
C CYS A 46 -5.30 10.98 -13.22
N PRO A 47 -5.62 12.29 -13.14
CA PRO A 47 -6.55 12.94 -14.07
C PRO A 47 -6.05 13.08 -15.50
N THR A 48 -4.75 12.83 -15.76
CA THR A 48 -4.15 12.83 -17.09
C THR A 48 -3.95 11.42 -17.68
N GLY A 49 -4.16 10.36 -16.88
CA GLY A 49 -4.02 8.97 -17.33
C GLY A 49 -2.57 8.52 -17.34
N ILE A 50 -1.64 9.46 -17.17
CA ILE A 50 -0.22 9.24 -17.09
C ILE A 50 0.30 9.94 -15.85
N CYS A 51 0.67 9.16 -14.84
CA CYS A 51 1.15 9.69 -13.56
C CYS A 51 2.30 8.86 -13.00
N ARG A 52 3.00 9.47 -12.04
CA ARG A 52 4.06 8.85 -11.28
C ARG A 52 3.90 9.14 -9.80
N PHE A 53 4.25 8.16 -9.00
CA PHE A 53 4.32 8.26 -7.55
C PHE A 53 5.38 7.30 -7.01
N GLN A 54 5.71 7.42 -5.74
CA GLN A 54 6.60 6.52 -5.04
C GLN A 54 5.85 5.84 -3.91
N VAL A 55 6.21 4.59 -3.59
CA VAL A 55 5.64 3.84 -2.48
C VAL A 55 6.74 3.19 -1.67
N SER A 56 6.60 3.19 -0.35
CA SER A 56 7.48 2.49 0.58
C SER A 56 6.67 1.87 1.73
N ALA A 57 7.28 0.93 2.44
CA ALA A 57 6.70 0.29 3.62
C ALA A 57 7.72 0.18 4.75
N ASN A 58 7.23 0.27 6.00
CA ASN A 58 8.05 0.04 7.19
C ASN A 58 8.39 -1.45 7.41
N GLN A 59 7.65 -2.37 6.78
CA GLN A 59 7.86 -3.81 6.85
C GLN A 59 7.48 -4.49 5.54
N LYS A 60 8.00 -5.70 5.32
CA LYS A 60 7.73 -6.49 4.11
C LYS A 60 6.23 -6.76 4.00
N THR A 61 5.63 -6.33 2.89
CA THR A 61 4.18 -6.42 2.68
C THR A 61 3.84 -6.32 1.19
N ALA A 62 2.56 -6.26 0.86
CA ALA A 62 2.07 -5.91 -0.46
C ALA A 62 1.01 -4.83 -0.35
N VAL A 63 1.06 -3.85 -1.25
CA VAL A 63 0.06 -2.77 -1.34
C VAL A 63 -0.79 -2.97 -2.59
N SER A 64 -2.11 -2.86 -2.45
CA SER A 64 -3.06 -2.85 -3.56
C SER A 64 -3.40 -1.41 -3.91
N ILE A 65 -3.28 -1.08 -5.20
CA ILE A 65 -3.53 0.26 -5.73
C ILE A 65 -4.59 0.17 -6.81
N GLU A 66 -5.64 0.97 -6.66
CA GLU A 66 -6.68 1.14 -7.67
C GLU A 66 -6.58 2.54 -8.30
N MET A 67 -6.65 2.59 -9.63
CA MET A 67 -6.43 3.80 -10.40
C MET A 67 -7.73 4.42 -10.87
N PHE A 68 -7.84 5.73 -10.67
CA PHE A 68 -9.01 6.53 -11.00
C PHE A 68 -8.62 7.80 -11.75
N TYR A 69 -9.48 8.26 -12.64
CA TYR A 69 -9.36 9.58 -13.25
C TYR A 69 -9.90 10.67 -12.32
N THR A 70 -11.02 10.37 -11.68
CA THR A 70 -11.73 11.15 -10.66
C THR A 70 -12.47 10.17 -9.74
N GLU A 71 -13.04 10.63 -8.62
CA GLU A 71 -13.75 9.79 -7.63
C GLU A 71 -14.74 8.78 -8.25
N ASN A 72 -15.48 9.19 -9.27
CA ASN A 72 -16.53 8.38 -9.90
C ASN A 72 -16.15 7.81 -11.27
N LYS A 73 -14.86 7.89 -11.65
CA LYS A 73 -14.39 7.43 -12.96
C LYS A 73 -13.12 6.58 -12.80
N PRO A 74 -13.25 5.26 -12.57
CA PRO A 74 -12.10 4.37 -12.55
C PRO A 74 -11.42 4.34 -13.92
N PHE A 75 -10.15 3.94 -13.94
CA PHE A 75 -9.51 3.58 -15.20
C PHE A 75 -10.27 2.42 -15.84
N LYS A 76 -10.32 2.36 -17.17
CA LYS A 76 -10.90 1.20 -17.85
C LYS A 76 -9.90 0.04 -17.83
N LYS A 77 -8.62 0.36 -18.03
CA LYS A 77 -7.51 -0.58 -18.06
C LYS A 77 -6.20 0.16 -17.82
N ILE A 78 -5.23 -0.50 -17.20
CA ILE A 78 -3.86 0.01 -17.14
C ILE A 78 -3.11 -0.52 -18.36
N GLU A 79 -2.74 0.40 -19.27
CA GLU A 79 -2.02 0.07 -20.51
C GLU A 79 -0.50 0.03 -20.33
N GLY A 80 0.01 0.59 -19.23
CA GLY A 80 1.40 0.48 -18.86
C GLY A 80 1.58 0.71 -17.36
N LEU A 81 2.19 -0.25 -16.69
CA LEU A 81 2.65 -0.14 -15.31
C LEU A 81 4.16 -0.37 -15.31
N THR A 82 4.94 0.58 -14.81
CA THR A 82 6.38 0.40 -14.62
C THR A 82 6.71 0.59 -13.15
N TYR A 83 7.36 -0.39 -12.53
CA TYR A 83 7.96 -0.27 -11.21
C TYR A 83 9.20 -1.16 -11.12
N ASP A 84 10.20 -0.76 -10.33
CA ASP A 84 11.45 -1.51 -10.16
C ASP A 84 12.12 -1.93 -11.49
N ASN A 85 12.11 -1.01 -12.47
CA ASN A 85 12.59 -1.25 -13.84
C ASN A 85 11.87 -2.38 -14.61
N GLN A 86 10.76 -2.90 -14.10
CA GLN A 86 9.93 -3.90 -14.73
C GLN A 86 8.67 -3.26 -15.32
N ASN A 87 8.27 -3.73 -16.50
CA ASN A 87 7.01 -3.36 -17.11
C ASN A 87 5.98 -4.48 -16.90
N GLN A 88 4.78 -4.08 -16.50
CA GLN A 88 3.62 -4.94 -16.29
C GLN A 88 2.40 -4.34 -16.99
N TYR A 89 1.44 -5.21 -17.31
CA TYR A 89 0.24 -4.86 -18.05
C TYR A 89 -0.98 -5.46 -17.36
N PRO A 90 -1.45 -4.87 -16.24
CA PRO A 90 -2.62 -5.34 -15.54
C PRO A 90 -3.86 -5.35 -16.44
N THR A 91 -4.72 -6.34 -16.27
CA THR A 91 -5.97 -6.46 -17.04
C THR A 91 -7.12 -5.63 -16.47
N SER A 92 -6.90 -4.97 -15.33
CA SER A 92 -7.90 -4.14 -14.63
C SER A 92 -7.32 -2.75 -14.33
N ASN A 93 -8.09 -1.94 -13.60
CA ASN A 93 -7.65 -0.65 -13.04
C ASN A 93 -6.84 -0.80 -11.75
N ALA A 94 -6.52 -2.03 -11.34
CA ALA A 94 -5.89 -2.32 -10.06
C ALA A 94 -4.61 -3.14 -10.24
N PHE A 95 -3.67 -2.98 -9.32
CA PHE A 95 -2.46 -3.79 -9.26
C PHE A 95 -1.93 -3.88 -7.83
N THR A 96 -1.12 -4.90 -7.60
CA THR A 96 -0.48 -5.14 -6.30
C THR A 96 1.03 -5.01 -6.44
N LEU A 97 1.64 -4.19 -5.59
CA LEU A 97 3.09 -4.04 -5.53
C LEU A 97 3.65 -4.78 -4.31
N PRO A 98 4.58 -5.73 -4.50
CA PRO A 98 5.36 -6.26 -3.38
C PRO A 98 6.33 -5.19 -2.88
N LEU A 99 6.33 -4.92 -1.58
CA LEU A 99 7.21 -3.95 -0.93
C LEU A 99 8.16 -4.71 0.00
N GLN A 100 9.46 -4.45 -0.14
CA GLN A 100 10.44 -5.03 0.77
C GLN A 100 10.49 -4.23 2.08
N GLN A 101 10.92 -4.91 3.14
CA GLN A 101 11.31 -4.26 4.38
C GLN A 101 12.61 -3.52 4.09
N ASP A 102 12.58 -2.18 4.12
CA ASP A 102 13.73 -1.26 4.33
C ASP A 102 13.42 0.21 3.92
N SER A 103 12.15 0.62 3.93
CA SER A 103 11.73 1.99 3.57
C SER A 103 12.21 2.46 2.18
N GLU A 104 12.68 1.55 1.33
CA GLU A 104 13.12 1.89 -0.02
C GLU A 104 11.92 2.33 -0.85
N TRP A 105 12.05 3.49 -1.48
CA TRP A 105 11.00 4.07 -2.30
C TRP A 105 11.00 3.45 -3.68
N ILE A 106 9.96 2.66 -3.98
CA ILE A 106 9.73 2.14 -5.33
C ILE A 106 9.07 3.23 -6.16
N SER A 107 9.69 3.60 -7.28
CA SER A 107 9.06 4.49 -8.27
C SER A 107 8.07 3.72 -9.12
N VAL A 108 6.85 4.26 -9.24
CA VAL A 108 5.75 3.68 -10.01
C VAL A 108 5.32 4.67 -11.08
N GLN A 109 5.23 4.21 -12.32
CA GLN A 109 4.61 4.92 -13.43
C GLN A 109 3.40 4.14 -13.92
N VAL A 110 2.27 4.83 -14.06
CA VAL A 110 1.02 4.26 -14.60
C VAL A 110 0.61 5.03 -15.83
N ILE A 111 0.14 4.31 -16.85
CA ILE A 111 -0.33 4.83 -18.13
C ILE A 111 -1.66 4.15 -18.52
N ASP A 112 -2.66 4.95 -18.88
CA ASP A 112 -3.85 4.56 -19.64
C ASP A 112 -3.95 5.46 -20.88
N TYR A 113 -3.71 4.88 -22.07
CA TYR A 113 -3.68 5.60 -23.35
C TYR A 113 -5.07 5.86 -23.95
N TYR A 114 -6.13 5.15 -23.53
CA TYR A 114 -7.39 5.05 -24.29
C TYR A 114 -8.64 5.56 -23.53
N ARG A 115 -8.45 6.61 -22.73
CA ARG A 115 -9.48 7.34 -21.95
C ARG A 115 -10.90 7.36 -22.52
#